data_AF-A0A925M0Z6-F1
#
_entry.id   AF-A0A925M0Z6-F1
#
_cell.length_a   1.000
_cell.length_b   1.000
_cell.length_c   1.000
_cell.angle_alpha   90.00
_cell.angle_beta   90.00
_cell.angle_gamma   90.00
#
_symmetry.space_group_name_H-M   'P 1'
#
loop_
_entity.id
_entity.type
_entity.pdbx_description
1 polymer ?
#
loop_
_entity_poly.entity_id
_entity_poly.type
_entity_poly.pdbx_seq_one_letter_code
_entity_poly.pdbx_strand_id
1 'polypeptide(L)'
;MIQPGAEAIAQSHIKALVFVLGGHLRNIPMSALYDGHHYLSEHYAVVLSPSLRLFNPKPLQPGKLNALAVGLDQARHGFRRLPIT
;
A
#
# COMPACT_ATOMS: atom_id res chain seq x y z
N MET A 1 3.45 13.03 12.47
CA MET A 1 4.90 12.77 12.47
C MET A 1 5.20 11.38 13.05
N ILE A 2 6.17 10.64 12.50
CA ILE A 2 6.52 9.25 12.89
C ILE A 2 7.64 9.17 13.94
N GLN A 3 7.52 9.96 15.01
CA GLN A 3 8.53 10.01 16.08
C GLN A 3 8.55 8.69 16.90
N PRO A 4 9.73 8.27 17.42
CA PRO A 4 11.05 8.92 17.32
C PRO A 4 11.86 8.56 16.06
N GLY A 5 11.35 7.72 15.16
CA GLY A 5 12.12 7.18 14.03
C GLY A 5 12.44 8.15 12.88
N ALA A 6 11.96 9.39 12.94
CA ALA A 6 12.04 10.34 11.83
C ALA A 6 13.48 10.68 11.43
N GLU A 7 14.39 10.87 12.39
CA GLU A 7 15.80 11.22 12.11
C GLU A 7 16.53 10.08 11.41
N ALA A 8 16.36 8.84 11.88
CA ALA A 8 16.97 7.67 11.26
C ALA A 8 16.47 7.47 9.82
N ILE A 9 15.17 7.71 9.59
CA ILE A 9 14.57 7.64 8.26
C ILE A 9 15.14 8.72 7.33
N ALA A 10 15.24 9.96 7.80
CA ALA A 10 15.83 11.06 7.03
C ALA A 10 17.29 10.77 6.63
N GLN A 11 18.07 10.17 7.53
CA GLN A 11 19.48 9.79 7.27
C GLN A 11 19.64 8.58 6.35
N SER A 12 18.61 7.74 6.23
CA SER A 12 18.69 6.48 5.48
C SER A 12 18.48 6.61 3.96
N HIS A 13 18.15 7.81 3.46
CA HIS A 13 17.91 8.09 2.04
C HIS A 13 16.95 7.12 1.32
N ILE A 14 15.97 6.59 2.05
CA ILE A 14 14.99 5.65 1.51
C ILE A 14 13.90 6.36 0.70
N LYS A 15 13.32 5.64 -0.26
CA LYS A 15 12.25 6.16 -1.14
C LYS A 15 10.85 5.72 -0.73
N ALA A 16 10.76 4.65 0.05
CA ALA A 16 9.49 4.03 0.41
C ALA A 16 9.47 3.62 1.89
N LEU A 17 8.34 3.87 2.54
CA LEU A 17 8.02 3.45 3.89
C LEU A 17 6.96 2.36 3.83
N VAL A 18 7.30 1.18 4.35
CA VAL A 18 6.38 0.04 4.43
C VAL A 18 5.82 -0.03 5.84
N PHE A 19 4.50 0.12 5.97
CA PHE A 19 3.80 -0.01 7.24
C PHE A 19 3.12 -1.36 7.36
N VAL A 20 3.34 -2.03 8.49
CA VAL A 20 2.59 -3.22 8.88
C VAL A 20 1.61 -2.81 9.97
N LEU A 21 0.34 -2.63 9.58
CA LEU A 21 -0.70 -2.08 10.47
C LEU A 21 -1.50 -3.20 11.14
N GLY A 22 -1.48 -3.23 12.47
CA GLY A 22 -2.29 -4.12 13.30
C GLY A 22 -3.57 -3.46 13.80
N GLY A 23 -4.64 -4.25 13.97
CA GLY A 23 -5.88 -3.81 14.64
C GLY A 23 -6.44 -2.48 14.12
N HIS A 24 -6.73 -1.56 15.03
CA HIS A 24 -7.31 -0.24 14.73
C HIS A 24 -6.45 0.65 13.85
N LEU A 25 -5.13 0.40 13.78
CA LEU A 25 -4.23 1.17 12.93
C LEU A 25 -4.50 0.93 11.44
N ARG A 26 -5.15 -0.18 11.08
CA ARG A 26 -5.49 -0.50 9.66
C ARG A 26 -6.38 0.54 8.98
N ASN A 27 -7.11 1.33 9.77
CA ASN A 27 -7.98 2.38 9.25
C ASN A 27 -7.32 3.77 9.26
N ILE A 28 -6.05 3.86 9.67
CA ILE A 28 -5.33 5.13 9.70
C ILE A 28 -4.67 5.36 8.35
N PRO A 29 -4.96 6.49 7.67
CA PRO A 29 -4.30 6.85 6.43
C PRO A 29 -2.86 7.29 6.71
N MET A 30 -1.91 6.34 6.73
CA MET A 30 -0.49 6.63 7.04
C MET A 30 0.14 7.65 6.09
N SER A 31 -0.35 7.75 4.85
CA SER A 31 0.04 8.78 3.88
C SER A 31 -0.28 10.21 4.35
N ALA A 32 -1.35 10.38 5.13
CA ALA A 32 -1.83 11.68 5.60
C ALA A 32 -1.23 12.08 6.96
N LEU A 33 -0.21 11.36 7.45
CA LEU A 33 0.49 11.80 8.65
C LEU A 33 1.25 13.09 8.37
N TYR A 34 0.79 14.18 9.00
CA TYR A 34 1.38 15.51 8.89
C TYR A 34 2.48 15.72 9.95
N ASP A 35 3.56 16.39 9.58
CA ASP A 35 4.66 16.74 10.50
C ASP A 35 4.64 18.20 10.98
N GLY A 36 3.66 19.00 10.52
CA GLY A 36 3.58 20.43 10.80
C GLY A 36 3.92 21.29 9.59
N HIS A 37 4.58 20.71 8.58
CA HIS A 37 4.89 21.37 7.31
C HIS A 37 4.40 20.55 6.11
N HIS A 38 4.59 19.24 6.17
CA HIS A 38 4.37 18.32 5.07
C HIS A 38 3.68 17.01 5.51
N TYR A 39 2.98 16.41 4.55
CA TYR A 39 2.43 15.06 4.67
C TYR A 39 3.47 14.01 4.30
N LEU A 40 3.36 12.83 4.90
CA LEU A 40 4.30 11.74 4.67
C LEU A 40 4.39 11.33 3.19
N SER A 41 3.26 11.39 2.47
CA SER A 41 3.21 11.08 1.03
C SER A 41 3.94 12.08 0.13
N GLU A 42 4.22 13.29 0.61
CA GLU A 42 4.97 14.29 -0.17
C GLU A 42 6.46 13.93 -0.26
N HIS A 43 6.97 13.15 0.69
CA HIS A 43 8.39 12.81 0.81
C HIS A 43 8.68 11.33 0.51
N TYR A 44 7.73 10.43 0.77
CA TYR A 44 7.94 8.99 0.67
C TYR A 44 6.77 8.29 -0.03
N ALA A 45 7.10 7.25 -0.80
CA ALA A 45 6.09 6.28 -1.21
C ALA A 45 5.61 5.50 0.03
N VAL A 46 4.31 5.52 0.30
CA VAL A 46 3.72 4.82 1.46
C VAL A 46 3.08 3.51 1.00
N VAL A 47 3.59 2.39 1.53
CA VAL A 47 3.12 1.05 1.19
C VAL A 47 2.53 0.39 2.43
N LEU A 48 1.35 -0.21 2.29
CA LEU A 48 0.72 -0.99 3.34
C LEU A 48 0.99 -2.47 3.12
N SER A 49 1.63 -3.11 4.08
CA SER A 49 1.78 -4.57 4.09
C SER A 49 0.82 -5.19 5.09
N PRO A 50 0.08 -6.25 4.71
CA PRO A 50 -0.81 -6.96 5.63
C PRO A 50 -0.06 -7.72 6.73
N SER A 51 1.24 -7.98 6.58
CA SER A 51 2.07 -8.68 7.57
C SER A 51 3.57 -8.39 7.43
N LEU A 52 4.36 -8.60 8.49
CA LEU A 52 5.83 -8.48 8.48
C LEU A 52 6.47 -9.74 7.90
N ARG A 53 6.11 -10.11 6.66
CA ARG A 53 6.84 -11.13 5.89
C ARG A 53 7.79 -10.39 4.96
N LEU A 54 9.09 -10.65 5.09
CA LEU A 54 10.12 -10.04 4.25
C LEU A 54 9.83 -10.39 2.78
N PHE A 55 9.49 -9.39 1.97
CA PHE A 55 9.17 -9.57 0.55
C PHE A 55 10.42 -10.01 -0.20
N ASN A 56 10.39 -11.17 -0.85
CA ASN A 56 11.35 -11.52 -1.89
C ASN A 56 10.66 -11.93 -3.19
N PRO A 57 9.83 -11.07 -3.83
CA PRO A 57 9.23 -11.42 -5.12
C PRO A 57 10.27 -11.24 -6.24
N LYS A 58 10.70 -12.38 -6.79
CA LYS A 58 11.49 -12.45 -8.02
C LYS A 58 10.62 -12.12 -9.25
N PRO A 59 11.22 -11.60 -10.32
CA PRO A 59 10.50 -10.94 -11.40
C PRO A 59 9.65 -11.87 -12.26
N LEU A 60 8.54 -11.32 -12.77
CA LEU A 60 7.86 -11.85 -13.95
C LEU A 60 8.72 -11.54 -15.18
N GLN A 61 9.08 -12.57 -15.93
CA GLN A 61 9.86 -12.45 -17.15
C GLN A 61 8.98 -11.89 -18.28
N PRO A 62 9.52 -11.02 -19.15
CA PRO A 62 8.76 -10.45 -20.25
C PRO A 62 8.32 -11.54 -21.25
N GLY A 63 7.01 -11.63 -21.43
CA GLY A 63 6.32 -12.48 -22.39
C GLY A 63 4.89 -11.95 -22.58
N LYS A 64 4.14 -12.47 -23.57
CA LYS A 64 2.72 -12.12 -23.71
C LYS A 64 1.97 -12.50 -22.44
N LEU A 65 1.57 -11.50 -21.66
CA LEU A 65 0.70 -11.66 -20.50
C LEU A 65 -0.72 -11.91 -21.00
N ASN A 66 -1.13 -13.17 -20.98
CA ASN A 66 -2.52 -13.55 -21.13
C ASN A 66 -3.17 -13.56 -19.74
N ALA A 67 -3.88 -12.49 -19.40
CA ALA A 67 -4.64 -12.41 -18.16
C ALA A 67 -6.12 -12.73 -18.44
N LEU A 68 -6.70 -13.64 -17.67
CA LEU A 68 -8.14 -13.90 -17.66
C LEU A 68 -8.75 -13.17 -16.46
N ALA A 69 -9.37 -12.01 -16.69
CA ALA A 69 -10.18 -11.34 -15.69
C ALA A 69 -11.62 -11.88 -15.77
N VAL A 70 -12.11 -12.47 -14.68
CA VAL A 70 -13.53 -12.86 -14.54
C VAL A 70 -14.19 -11.96 -13.49
N GLY A 71 -15.31 -11.35 -13.87
CA GLY A 71 -16.18 -10.59 -12.98
C GLY A 71 -17.59 -11.18 -13.02
N LEU A 72 -18.32 -11.10 -11.91
CA LEU A 72 -19.74 -11.43 -11.90
C LEU A 72 -20.52 -10.28 -12.54
N ASP A 73 -21.11 -10.54 -13.70
CA ASP A 73 -22.05 -9.61 -14.34
C ASP A 73 -23.40 -9.57 -13.61
N GLN A 74 -23.70 -10.48 -12.67
CA GLN A 74 -24.94 -10.40 -11.90
C GLN A 74 -24.69 -10.34 -10.40
N ALA A 75 -25.38 -9.41 -9.74
CA ALA A 75 -25.38 -9.27 -8.31
C ALA A 75 -25.90 -10.57 -7.67
N ARG A 76 -25.15 -11.14 -6.71
CA ARG A 76 -25.60 -12.26 -5.87
C ARG A 76 -25.18 -12.01 -4.43
N HIS A 77 -26.05 -12.39 -3.49
CA HIS A 77 -25.80 -12.34 -2.04
C HIS A 77 -25.33 -10.96 -1.52
N GLY A 78 -25.95 -9.87 -1.98
CA GLY A 78 -25.67 -8.50 -1.49
C GLY A 78 -24.47 -7.80 -2.15
N PHE A 79 -23.76 -8.46 -3.07
CA PHE A 79 -22.69 -7.84 -3.84
C PHE A 79 -23.22 -7.24 -5.13
N ARG A 80 -22.88 -5.98 -5.42
CA ARG A 80 -23.29 -5.29 -6.66
C ARG A 80 -22.46 -5.76 -7.86
N ARG A 81 -23.09 -5.80 -9.04
CA ARG A 81 -22.46 -6.08 -10.34
C ARG A 81 -21.24 -5.18 -10.55
N LEU A 82 -20.16 -5.76 -11.08
CA LEU A 82 -18.99 -5.02 -11.54
C LEU A 82 -19.24 -4.48 -12.96
N PRO A 83 -19.07 -3.18 -13.23
CA PRO A 83 -19.16 -2.66 -14.59
C PRO A 83 -17.98 -3.17 -15.42
N ILE A 84 -18.27 -3.79 -16.56
CA ILE A 84 -17.27 -4.07 -17.59
C ILE A 84 -17.33 -2.94 -18.62
N THR A 85 -16.19 -2.33 -18.93
CA THR A 85 -15.98 -1.50 -20.12
C THR A 85 -14.67 -1.90 -20.73
#